data_AF-A0A2I0I1M7-F1
#
_entry.id   AF-A0A2I0I1M7-F1
#
_cell.length_a   1.000
_cell.length_b   1.000
_cell.length_c   1.000
_cell.angle_alpha   90.00
_cell.angle_beta   90.00
_cell.angle_gamma   90.00
#
_symmetry.space_group_name_H-M   'P 1'
#
loop_
_entity.id
_entity.type
_entity.pdbx_description
1 polymer ?
#
loop_
_entity_poly.entity_id
_entity_poly.type
_entity_poly.pdbx_seq_one_letter_code
_entity_poly.pdbx_strand_id
1 'polypeptide(L)'
;MGSMSEAATQVLIPAAALVGIGFALLQWFLVSRVKVSDSSGADNGYKDRLIEEEEEGVDNLDAVIKCAEIQNAISVGATSFLFTQYKYLSIFMVAFGLIIFLFLGSVKGFSTQSEPCTYNPTNLCKPALANAFFSTLAFLLGALTSVLSGFLGMKIATYANARTTLEARKGVGKAFITAFRSGAVMGFLLAANGLLVLYVSINLFKLYYGDDWEGLYESITGYGLGGSSMALFGRVGGGIYTKAADVGADLVGKVEKNIPEDDPRNPA
;
A
#
# COMPACT_ATOMS: atom_id res chain seq x y z
N MET A 1 -0.52 34.85 11.41
CA MET A 1 0.69 34.04 11.14
C MET A 1 0.82 33.02 12.26
N GLY A 2 0.96 31.73 11.94
CA GLY A 2 1.23 30.70 12.95
C GLY A 2 2.59 30.93 13.62
N SER A 3 2.83 30.34 14.80
CA SER A 3 4.11 30.51 15.49
C SER A 3 5.30 29.90 14.75
N MET A 4 5.04 29.00 13.80
CA MET A 4 6.05 28.41 12.92
C MET A 4 6.15 29.17 11.59
N SER A 5 7.39 29.47 11.18
CA SER A 5 7.68 30.05 9.85
C SER A 5 7.30 29.09 8.71
N GLU A 6 6.96 29.64 7.54
CA GLU A 6 6.65 28.84 6.35
C GLU A 6 7.81 27.92 5.93
N ALA A 7 9.04 28.43 6.03
CA ALA A 7 10.25 27.65 5.77
C ALA A 7 10.38 26.45 6.73
N ALA A 8 10.04 26.63 8.01
CA ALA A 8 10.04 25.54 8.97
C ALA A 8 9.00 24.46 8.62
N THR A 9 7.81 24.86 8.15
CA THR A 9 6.78 23.91 7.70
C THR A 9 7.21 23.12 6.46
N GLN A 10 7.85 23.78 5.50
CA GLN A 10 8.38 23.13 4.29
C GLN A 10 9.48 22.09 4.58
N VAL A 11 10.22 22.26 5.68
CA VAL A 11 11.24 21.28 6.11
C VAL A 11 10.62 20.18 6.98
N LEU A 12 9.72 20.54 7.90
CA LEU A 12 9.20 19.61 8.90
C LEU A 12 8.36 18.49 8.28
N ILE A 13 7.49 18.80 7.31
CA ILE A 13 6.60 17.82 6.69
C ILE A 13 7.36 16.69 6.00
N PRO A 14 8.28 16.96 5.04
CA PRO A 14 9.06 15.90 4.40
C PRO A 14 10.01 15.21 5.40
N ALA A 15 10.57 15.93 6.38
CA ALA A 15 11.39 15.31 7.42
C ALA A 15 10.60 14.27 8.23
N ALA A 16 9.37 14.58 8.66
CA ALA A 16 8.52 13.65 9.37
C ALA A 16 8.16 12.42 8.52
N ALA A 17 7.88 12.61 7.23
CA ALA A 17 7.64 11.50 6.31
C ALA A 17 8.88 10.61 6.14
N LEU A 18 10.07 11.19 5.98
CA LEU A 18 11.32 10.44 5.87
C LEU A 18 11.64 9.67 7.15
N VAL A 19 11.39 10.24 8.32
CA VAL A 19 11.51 9.54 9.61
C VAL A 19 10.54 8.36 9.67
N GLY A 20 9.30 8.54 9.22
CA GLY A 20 8.31 7.46 9.14
C GLY A 20 8.75 6.30 8.23
N ILE A 21 9.28 6.62 7.05
CA ILE A 21 9.84 5.62 6.12
C ILE A 21 11.06 4.93 6.74
N GLY A 22 11.98 5.68 7.35
CA GLY A 22 13.15 5.13 8.04
C GLY A 22 12.76 4.19 9.18
N PHE A 23 11.73 4.55 9.96
CA PHE A 23 11.19 3.68 11.00
C PHE A 23 10.57 2.41 10.41
N ALA A 24 9.79 2.51 9.34
CA ALA A 24 9.22 1.34 8.67
C ALA A 24 10.33 0.39 8.16
N LEU A 25 11.38 0.92 7.53
CA LEU A 25 12.52 0.11 7.07
C LEU A 25 13.27 -0.54 8.23
N LEU A 26 13.44 0.18 9.35
CA LEU A 26 14.04 -0.38 10.57
C LEU A 26 13.21 -1.55 11.12
N GLN A 27 11.89 -1.40 11.20
CA GLN A 27 11.01 -2.49 11.67
C GLN A 27 11.06 -3.68 10.71
N TRP A 28 11.10 -3.44 9.40
CA TRP A 28 11.23 -4.50 8.41
C TRP A 28 12.56 -5.24 8.54
N PHE A 29 13.66 -4.52 8.77
CA PHE A 29 14.98 -5.11 9.04
C PHE A 29 14.99 -5.95 10.33
N LEU A 30 14.26 -5.52 11.37
CA LEU A 30 14.15 -6.33 12.59
C LEU A 30 13.35 -7.62 12.36
N VAL A 31 12.32 -7.57 11.50
CA VAL A 31 11.55 -8.77 11.10
C VAL A 31 12.37 -9.68 10.19
N SER A 32 13.25 -9.13 9.33
CA SER A 32 14.11 -9.92 8.44
C SER A 32 15.15 -10.77 9.17
N ARG A 33 15.45 -10.47 10.44
CA ARG A 33 16.31 -11.31 11.29
C ARG A 33 15.74 -12.71 11.52
N VAL A 34 14.41 -12.88 11.41
CA VAL A 34 13.79 -14.20 11.41
C VAL A 34 14.05 -14.84 10.04
N LYS A 35 15.00 -15.77 10.00
CA LYS A 35 15.40 -16.47 8.78
C LYS A 35 14.35 -17.51 8.41
N VAL A 36 13.84 -17.41 7.19
CA VAL A 36 13.01 -18.41 6.52
C VAL A 36 13.77 -18.74 5.25
N SER A 37 14.40 -19.92 5.18
CA SER A 37 15.17 -20.32 4.00
C SER A 37 14.48 -21.48 3.33
N ASP A 38 14.23 -21.31 2.03
CA ASP A 38 14.00 -22.41 1.12
C ASP A 38 15.35 -23.03 0.76
N SER A 39 15.44 -24.35 0.67
CA SER A 39 16.70 -25.10 0.53
C SER A 39 17.16 -25.21 -0.93
N SER A 40 16.72 -24.31 -1.80
CA SER A 40 16.90 -24.38 -3.26
C SER A 40 17.97 -23.42 -3.82
N GLY A 41 18.93 -22.99 -2.99
CA GLY A 41 19.99 -22.05 -3.42
C GLY A 41 21.30 -22.07 -2.63
N ALA A 42 21.65 -23.13 -1.93
CA ALA A 42 22.94 -23.24 -1.22
C ALA A 42 23.81 -24.34 -1.82
N ASP A 43 24.43 -24.04 -2.96
CA ASP A 43 25.72 -24.64 -3.29
C ASP A 43 26.83 -23.83 -2.58
N ASN A 44 27.68 -24.56 -1.86
CA ASN A 44 28.93 -24.13 -1.22
C ASN A 44 28.90 -23.10 -0.08
N GLY A 45 28.87 -23.59 1.17
CA GLY A 45 29.21 -22.79 2.33
C GLY A 45 29.12 -23.52 3.67
N TYR A 46 29.88 -24.60 3.85
CA TYR A 46 29.97 -25.39 5.09
C TYR A 46 30.66 -24.64 6.27
N LYS A 47 30.54 -23.31 6.38
CA LYS A 47 31.21 -22.52 7.42
C LYS A 47 30.40 -21.30 7.81
N ASP A 48 29.34 -21.50 8.59
CA ASP A 48 28.93 -20.55 9.63
C ASP A 48 27.83 -21.04 10.60
N ARG A 49 27.58 -22.35 10.66
CA ARG A 49 26.68 -22.92 11.68
C ARG A 49 27.51 -23.50 12.82
N LEU A 50 28.09 -22.62 13.63
CA LEU A 50 28.69 -23.02 14.89
C LEU A 50 28.14 -22.12 16.02
N ILE A 51 27.49 -22.81 16.95
CA ILE A 51 27.24 -22.45 18.35
C ILE A 51 26.04 -21.51 18.57
N GLU A 52 24.85 -22.11 18.58
CA GLU A 52 23.96 -22.18 19.77
C GLU A 52 22.71 -23.01 19.38
N GLU A 53 22.35 -23.95 20.25
CA GLU A 53 21.19 -24.89 20.15
C GLU A 53 21.44 -26.18 19.34
N GLU A 54 22.30 -27.05 19.89
CA GLU A 54 22.54 -28.43 19.45
C GLU A 54 21.53 -29.45 20.05
N GLU A 55 20.33 -29.04 20.48
CA GLU A 55 19.30 -29.95 21.06
C GLU A 55 17.95 -29.99 20.32
N GLU A 56 17.72 -29.19 19.26
CA GLU A 56 16.39 -29.08 18.62
C GLU A 56 16.31 -29.68 17.19
N GLY A 57 16.45 -31.01 17.09
CA GLY A 57 15.76 -31.93 16.17
C GLY A 57 15.69 -31.65 14.65
N VAL A 58 15.99 -32.68 13.84
CA VAL A 58 15.77 -32.73 12.36
C VAL A 58 14.34 -32.30 11.96
N ASP A 59 13.33 -32.61 12.79
CA ASP A 59 11.92 -32.23 12.60
C ASP A 59 11.68 -30.70 12.51
N ASN A 60 12.53 -29.89 13.16
CA ASN A 60 12.40 -28.43 13.12
C ASN A 60 12.89 -27.82 11.82
N LEU A 61 13.83 -28.46 11.13
CA LEU A 61 14.32 -27.98 9.85
C LEU A 61 13.28 -28.21 8.75
N ASP A 62 12.65 -29.38 8.75
CA ASP A 62 11.58 -29.72 7.81
C ASP A 62 10.37 -28.81 7.97
N ALA A 63 10.01 -28.47 9.22
CA ALA A 63 8.95 -27.50 9.50
C ALA A 63 9.28 -26.10 8.95
N VAL A 64 10.53 -25.64 9.07
CA VAL A 64 10.97 -24.35 8.54
C VAL A 64 10.90 -24.32 7.01
N ILE A 65 11.36 -25.40 6.36
CA ILE A 65 11.29 -25.54 4.90
C ILE A 65 9.82 -25.54 4.44
N LYS A 66 8.96 -26.33 5.10
CA LYS A 66 7.54 -26.40 4.76
C LYS A 66 6.83 -25.06 4.93
N CYS A 67 7.13 -24.32 5.99
CA CYS A 67 6.61 -22.96 6.18
C CYS A 67 7.05 -22.02 5.05
N ALA A 68 8.29 -22.15 4.56
CA ALA A 68 8.80 -21.36 3.45
C ALA A 68 8.06 -21.68 2.13
N GLU A 69 7.84 -22.96 1.85
CA GLU A 69 7.07 -23.40 0.67
C GLU A 69 5.64 -22.85 0.68
N ILE A 70 4.93 -22.98 1.82
CA ILE A 70 3.57 -22.48 1.99
C ILE A 70 3.54 -20.95 1.84
N GLN A 71 4.51 -20.26 2.44
CA GLN A 71 4.65 -18.81 2.28
C GLN A 71 4.80 -18.42 0.82
N ASN A 72 5.62 -19.15 0.06
CA ASN A 72 5.83 -18.88 -1.36
C ASN A 72 4.54 -19.09 -2.16
N ALA A 73 3.80 -20.17 -1.90
CA ALA A 73 2.50 -20.41 -2.53
C ALA A 73 1.50 -19.26 -2.29
N ILE A 74 1.38 -18.80 -1.02
CA ILE A 74 0.53 -17.66 -0.65
C ILE A 74 1.01 -16.37 -1.34
N SER A 75 2.31 -16.12 -1.34
CA SER A 75 2.91 -14.93 -1.95
C SER A 75 2.66 -14.87 -3.46
N VAL A 76 2.81 -16.00 -4.17
CA VAL A 76 2.54 -16.12 -5.61
C VAL A 76 1.05 -15.93 -5.89
N GLY A 77 0.17 -16.57 -5.13
CA GLY A 77 -1.28 -16.43 -5.27
C GLY A 77 -1.75 -14.99 -5.07
N ALA A 78 -1.34 -14.36 -3.96
CA ALA A 78 -1.68 -12.98 -3.64
C ALA A 78 -1.15 -11.99 -4.68
N THR A 79 0.09 -12.19 -5.16
CA THR A 79 0.70 -11.35 -6.20
C THR A 79 -0.03 -11.50 -7.53
N SER A 80 -0.40 -12.73 -7.92
CA SER A 80 -1.10 -13.01 -9.17
C SER A 80 -2.50 -12.41 -9.20
N PHE A 81 -3.25 -12.53 -8.09
CA PHE A 81 -4.56 -11.90 -7.93
C PHE A 81 -4.46 -10.38 -8.02
N LEU A 82 -3.55 -9.75 -7.25
CA LEU A 82 -3.42 -8.29 -7.24
C LEU A 82 -2.97 -7.74 -8.61
N PHE A 83 -2.08 -8.41 -9.33
CA PHE A 83 -1.74 -7.98 -10.69
C PHE A 83 -2.94 -8.02 -11.64
N THR A 84 -3.74 -9.08 -11.55
CA THR A 84 -4.96 -9.20 -12.36
C THR A 84 -5.94 -8.08 -12.01
N GLN A 85 -6.20 -7.87 -10.72
CA GLN A 85 -7.07 -6.79 -10.26
C GLN A 85 -6.57 -5.42 -10.74
N TYR A 86 -5.29 -5.11 -10.54
CA TYR A 86 -4.70 -3.83 -10.92
C TYR A 86 -4.70 -3.58 -12.43
N LYS A 87 -4.62 -4.63 -13.26
CA LYS A 87 -4.80 -4.50 -14.72
C LYS A 87 -6.20 -3.98 -15.09
N TYR A 88 -7.25 -4.46 -14.42
CA TYR A 88 -8.60 -3.93 -14.64
C TYR A 88 -8.75 -2.52 -14.06
N LEU A 89 -8.17 -2.27 -12.88
CA LEU A 89 -8.21 -0.94 -12.26
C LEU A 89 -7.47 0.11 -13.08
N SER A 90 -6.38 -0.24 -13.77
CA SER A 90 -5.66 0.72 -14.62
C SER A 90 -6.51 1.17 -15.80
N ILE A 91 -7.32 0.28 -16.38
CA ILE A 91 -8.25 0.63 -17.48
C ILE A 91 -9.32 1.58 -16.95
N PHE A 92 -9.93 1.24 -15.80
CA PHE A 92 -10.92 2.10 -15.15
C PHE A 92 -10.33 3.47 -14.78
N MET A 93 -9.11 3.50 -14.24
CA MET A 93 -8.40 4.72 -13.86
C MET A 93 -8.22 5.66 -15.06
N VAL A 94 -7.77 5.15 -16.20
CA VAL A 94 -7.59 5.98 -17.40
C VAL A 94 -8.95 6.47 -17.92
N ALA A 95 -9.94 5.58 -18.00
CA ALA A 95 -11.28 5.95 -18.48
C ALA A 95 -11.93 7.02 -17.59
N PHE A 96 -11.86 6.84 -16.27
CA PHE A 96 -12.44 7.78 -15.32
C PHE A 96 -11.67 9.11 -15.26
N GLY A 97 -10.34 9.07 -15.42
CA GLY A 97 -9.52 10.28 -15.58
C GLY A 97 -9.92 11.09 -16.82
N LEU A 98 -10.19 10.42 -17.95
CA LEU A 98 -10.70 11.09 -19.15
C LEU A 98 -12.10 11.71 -18.92
N ILE A 99 -12.97 11.03 -18.18
CA ILE A 99 -14.29 11.57 -17.82
C ILE A 99 -14.14 12.82 -16.96
N ILE A 100 -13.27 12.81 -15.95
CA ILE A 100 -12.99 13.99 -15.11
C ILE A 100 -12.51 15.15 -15.99
N PHE A 101 -11.53 14.91 -16.85
CA PHE A 101 -10.99 15.95 -17.74
C PHE A 101 -12.07 16.53 -18.65
N LEU A 102 -12.87 15.68 -19.31
CA LEU A 102 -13.91 16.12 -20.23
C LEU A 102 -15.03 16.89 -19.51
N PHE A 103 -15.48 16.40 -18.35
CA PHE A 103 -16.58 17.03 -17.62
C PHE A 103 -16.14 18.38 -17.06
N LEU A 104 -15.00 18.45 -16.36
CA LEU A 104 -14.50 19.72 -15.84
C LEU A 104 -14.11 20.70 -16.95
N GLY A 105 -13.53 20.20 -18.05
CA GLY A 105 -13.20 21.03 -19.22
C GLY A 105 -14.42 21.56 -19.96
N SER A 106 -15.52 20.80 -20.00
CA SER A 106 -16.76 21.18 -20.70
C SER A 106 -17.52 22.33 -20.02
N VAL A 107 -17.33 22.53 -18.71
CA VAL A 107 -18.03 23.57 -17.91
C VAL A 107 -17.90 24.95 -18.56
N LYS A 108 -16.73 25.25 -19.16
CA LYS A 108 -16.44 26.51 -19.85
C LYS A 108 -16.08 26.32 -21.32
N GLY A 109 -16.56 25.23 -21.93
CA GLY A 109 -16.33 24.95 -23.35
C GLY A 109 -14.84 24.86 -23.72
N PHE A 110 -14.00 24.32 -22.83
CA PHE A 110 -12.54 24.23 -23.01
C PHE A 110 -11.83 25.58 -23.24
N SER A 111 -12.40 26.68 -22.72
CA SER A 111 -11.78 28.01 -22.80
C SER A 111 -10.45 28.05 -22.06
N THR A 112 -9.46 28.69 -22.69
CA THR A 112 -8.11 28.93 -22.14
C THR A 112 -7.97 30.30 -21.48
N GLN A 113 -9.04 31.10 -21.44
CA GLN A 113 -9.01 32.45 -20.90
C GLN A 113 -9.07 32.44 -19.37
N SER A 114 -8.26 33.30 -18.74
CA SER A 114 -8.32 33.56 -17.31
C SER A 114 -9.62 34.25 -16.93
N GLU A 115 -10.25 33.79 -15.84
CA GLU A 115 -11.52 34.31 -15.35
C GLU A 115 -11.33 35.04 -14.00
N PRO A 116 -12.22 35.97 -13.62
CA PRO A 116 -12.21 36.53 -12.28
C PRO A 116 -12.45 35.45 -11.24
N CYS A 117 -11.71 35.49 -10.13
CA CYS A 117 -11.80 34.50 -9.08
C CYS A 117 -13.18 34.49 -8.41
N THR A 118 -13.69 33.29 -8.10
CA THR A 118 -14.95 33.05 -7.36
C THR A 118 -14.98 33.72 -5.99
N TYR A 119 -13.86 33.68 -5.27
CA TYR A 119 -13.72 34.29 -3.94
C TYR A 119 -13.43 35.78 -3.94
N ASN A 120 -12.82 36.31 -5.00
CA ASN A 120 -12.50 37.73 -5.11
C ASN A 120 -12.54 38.18 -6.58
N PRO A 121 -13.60 38.88 -7.02
CA PRO A 121 -13.78 39.26 -8.41
C PRO A 121 -12.76 40.28 -8.93
N THR A 122 -11.92 40.86 -8.06
CA THR A 122 -10.84 41.79 -8.45
C THR A 122 -9.58 41.09 -8.96
N ASN A 123 -9.38 39.81 -8.62
CA ASN A 123 -8.23 39.02 -9.04
C ASN A 123 -8.59 38.10 -10.21
N LEU A 124 -7.62 37.85 -11.10
CA LEU A 124 -7.75 36.89 -12.19
C LEU A 124 -7.17 35.54 -11.75
N CYS A 125 -7.98 34.50 -11.87
CA CYS A 125 -7.64 33.12 -11.56
C CYS A 125 -7.20 32.35 -12.81
N LYS A 126 -6.62 31.16 -12.58
CA LYS A 126 -6.21 30.26 -13.67
C LYS A 126 -7.44 29.74 -14.43
N PRO A 127 -7.29 29.39 -15.73
CA PRO A 127 -8.42 28.92 -16.53
C PRO A 127 -8.98 27.60 -15.98
N ALA A 128 -10.30 27.41 -16.08
CA ALA A 128 -10.98 26.17 -15.66
C ALA A 128 -10.40 24.92 -16.34
N LEU A 129 -9.89 25.05 -17.57
CA LEU A 129 -9.20 23.97 -18.28
C LEU A 129 -7.92 23.50 -17.55
N ALA A 130 -7.19 24.43 -16.91
CA ALA A 130 -6.04 24.05 -16.09
C ALA A 130 -6.49 23.26 -14.87
N ASN A 131 -7.54 23.70 -14.17
CA ASN A 131 -8.12 22.95 -13.04
C ASN A 131 -8.57 21.56 -13.47
N ALA A 132 -9.19 21.41 -14.64
CA ALA A 132 -9.54 20.10 -15.19
C ALA A 132 -8.32 19.19 -15.40
N PHE A 133 -7.23 19.74 -15.96
CA PHE A 133 -5.98 19.01 -16.17
C PHE A 133 -5.31 18.62 -14.84
N PHE A 134 -5.12 19.57 -13.91
CA PHE A 134 -4.49 19.32 -12.62
C PHE A 134 -5.34 18.41 -11.72
N SER A 135 -6.67 18.51 -11.76
CA SER A 135 -7.57 17.57 -11.07
C SER A 135 -7.42 16.15 -11.59
N THR A 136 -7.32 15.99 -12.92
CA THR A 136 -7.10 14.68 -13.55
C THR A 136 -5.73 14.12 -13.16
N LEU A 137 -4.69 14.97 -13.16
CA LEU A 137 -3.35 14.58 -12.72
C LEU A 137 -3.33 14.17 -11.24
N ALA A 138 -3.96 14.95 -10.37
CA ALA A 138 -4.10 14.63 -8.94
C ALA A 138 -4.86 13.31 -8.73
N PHE A 139 -5.93 13.08 -9.50
CA PHE A 139 -6.67 11.81 -9.50
C PHE A 139 -5.76 10.63 -9.85
N LEU A 140 -4.97 10.72 -10.93
CA LEU A 140 -4.04 9.65 -11.31
C LEU A 140 -2.96 9.42 -10.25
N LEU A 141 -2.42 10.49 -9.65
CA LEU A 141 -1.44 10.40 -8.56
C LEU A 141 -2.04 9.72 -7.32
N GLY A 142 -3.26 10.08 -6.94
CA GLY A 142 -3.96 9.46 -5.81
C GLY A 142 -4.28 7.99 -6.06
N ALA A 143 -4.74 7.67 -7.26
CA ALA A 143 -5.00 6.30 -7.69
C ALA A 143 -3.74 5.43 -7.66
N LEU A 144 -2.63 5.93 -8.22
CA LEU A 144 -1.34 5.23 -8.21
C LEU A 144 -0.83 5.03 -6.77
N THR A 145 -0.95 6.05 -5.93
CA THR A 145 -0.52 5.96 -4.53
C THR A 145 -1.33 4.94 -3.75
N SER A 146 -2.64 4.83 -4.02
CA SER A 146 -3.53 3.83 -3.41
C SER A 146 -3.18 2.40 -3.86
N VAL A 147 -2.91 2.19 -5.15
CA VAL A 147 -2.46 0.90 -5.71
C VAL A 147 -1.11 0.48 -5.10
N LEU A 148 -0.13 1.40 -5.04
CA LEU A 148 1.16 1.14 -4.40
C LEU A 148 1.01 0.81 -2.91
N SER A 149 0.12 1.51 -2.21
CA SER A 149 -0.17 1.26 -0.80
C SER A 149 -0.70 -0.15 -0.57
N GLY A 150 -1.65 -0.61 -1.40
CA GLY A 150 -2.18 -1.96 -1.33
C GLY A 150 -1.11 -3.02 -1.63
N PHE A 151 -0.27 -2.78 -2.63
CA PHE A 151 0.81 -3.69 -3.02
C PHE A 151 1.86 -3.84 -1.91
N LEU A 152 2.34 -2.73 -1.35
CA LEU A 152 3.35 -2.74 -0.30
C LEU A 152 2.81 -3.38 0.99
N GLY A 153 1.55 -3.13 1.33
CA GLY A 153 0.86 -3.80 2.44
C GLY A 153 0.78 -5.31 2.24
N MET A 154 0.40 -5.77 1.03
CA MET A 154 0.40 -7.20 0.71
C MET A 154 1.80 -7.81 0.82
N LYS A 155 2.83 -7.14 0.28
CA LYS A 155 4.21 -7.66 0.32
C LYS A 155 4.74 -7.84 1.74
N ILE A 156 4.49 -6.90 2.65
CA ILE A 156 4.92 -7.08 4.04
C ILE A 156 4.11 -8.15 4.77
N ALA A 157 2.81 -8.26 4.50
CA ALA A 157 1.96 -9.29 5.09
C ALA A 157 2.37 -10.70 4.65
N THR A 158 2.57 -10.92 3.35
CA THR A 158 3.02 -12.22 2.82
C THR A 158 4.49 -12.50 3.14
N TYR A 159 5.27 -11.50 3.53
CA TYR A 159 6.63 -11.68 4.05
C TYR A 159 6.64 -12.08 5.53
N ALA A 160 5.73 -11.54 6.35
CA ALA A 160 5.72 -11.69 7.79
C ALA A 160 4.94 -12.91 8.30
N ASN A 161 4.02 -13.45 7.50
CA ASN A 161 3.16 -14.58 7.88
C ASN A 161 3.94 -15.79 8.43
N ALA A 162 4.83 -16.42 7.64
CA ALA A 162 5.59 -17.59 8.09
C ALA A 162 6.60 -17.24 9.20
N ARG A 163 7.15 -16.02 9.19
CA ARG A 163 8.03 -15.55 10.29
C ARG A 163 7.30 -15.50 11.62
N THR A 164 6.04 -15.10 11.60
CA THR A 164 5.17 -15.07 12.78
C THR A 164 4.89 -16.51 13.26
N THR A 165 4.64 -17.44 12.33
CA THR A 165 4.48 -18.87 12.66
C THR A 165 5.73 -19.47 13.30
N LEU A 166 6.93 -19.19 12.77
CA LEU A 166 8.18 -19.68 13.34
C LEU A 166 8.45 -19.10 14.73
N GLU A 167 8.17 -17.81 14.95
CA GLU A 167 8.32 -17.18 16.26
C GLU A 167 7.25 -17.62 17.27
N ALA A 168 6.11 -18.17 16.82
CA ALA A 168 5.10 -18.75 17.71
C ALA A 168 5.61 -19.98 18.47
N ARG A 169 6.62 -20.67 17.94
CA ARG A 169 7.32 -21.77 18.65
C ARG A 169 7.97 -21.30 19.96
N LYS A 170 8.35 -20.02 20.04
CA LYS A 170 8.98 -19.39 21.21
C LYS A 170 7.96 -18.70 22.13
N GLY A 171 6.67 -18.92 21.89
CA GLY A 171 5.56 -18.38 22.66
C GLY A 171 4.88 -17.15 22.03
N VAL A 172 3.70 -16.83 22.56
CA VAL A 172 2.78 -15.81 22.00
C VAL A 172 3.41 -14.42 21.95
N GLY A 173 4.22 -14.05 22.95
CA GLY A 173 4.86 -12.73 22.99
C GLY A 173 5.80 -12.47 21.81
N LYS A 174 6.56 -13.48 21.37
CA LYS A 174 7.49 -13.37 20.24
C LYS A 174 6.77 -13.31 18.89
N ALA A 175 5.75 -14.14 18.71
CA ALA A 175 4.86 -14.07 17.55
C ALA A 175 4.17 -12.71 17.44
N PHE A 176 3.59 -12.22 18.55
CA PHE A 176 2.91 -10.94 18.59
C PHE A 176 3.83 -9.78 18.20
N ILE A 177 5.06 -9.72 18.72
CA ILE A 177 6.02 -8.68 18.36
C ILE A 177 6.36 -8.72 16.86
N THR A 178 6.53 -9.90 16.27
CA THR A 178 6.81 -10.06 14.84
C THR A 178 5.65 -9.59 13.98
N ALA A 179 4.42 -9.99 14.32
CA ALA A 179 3.21 -9.56 13.64
C ALA A 179 2.99 -8.05 13.78
N PHE A 180 3.11 -7.50 14.99
CA PHE A 180 2.90 -6.09 15.28
C PHE A 180 3.94 -5.21 14.57
N ARG A 181 5.22 -5.60 14.58
CA ARG A 181 6.27 -4.88 13.83
C ARG A 181 5.97 -4.85 12.34
N SER A 182 5.52 -5.98 11.79
CA SER A 182 5.15 -6.07 10.37
C SER A 182 3.93 -5.21 10.02
N GLY A 183 2.93 -5.15 10.90
CA GLY A 183 1.80 -4.22 10.79
C GLY A 183 2.23 -2.76 10.88
N ALA A 184 3.21 -2.45 11.74
CA ALA A 184 3.78 -1.11 11.86
C ALA A 184 4.52 -0.70 10.57
N VAL A 185 5.28 -1.61 9.93
CA VAL A 185 5.91 -1.35 8.62
C VAL A 185 4.86 -0.88 7.61
N MET A 186 3.74 -1.60 7.50
CA MET A 186 2.63 -1.21 6.61
C MET A 186 2.09 0.18 7.00
N GLY A 187 1.71 0.38 8.26
CA GLY A 187 1.08 1.63 8.70
C GLY A 187 1.96 2.87 8.49
N PHE A 188 3.22 2.82 8.93
CA PHE A 188 4.15 3.94 8.81
C PHE A 188 4.54 4.22 7.36
N LEU A 189 4.74 3.18 6.54
CA LEU A 189 5.08 3.36 5.14
C LEU A 189 3.91 4.01 4.37
N LEU A 190 2.68 3.56 4.60
CA LEU A 190 1.49 4.10 3.94
C LEU A 190 1.23 5.55 4.36
N ALA A 191 1.29 5.84 5.67
CA ALA A 191 1.08 7.19 6.19
C ALA A 191 2.15 8.17 5.68
N ALA A 192 3.42 7.78 5.74
CA ALA A 192 4.51 8.62 5.30
C ALA A 192 4.52 8.83 3.78
N ASN A 193 4.29 7.78 3.00
CA ASN A 193 4.24 7.89 1.54
C ASN A 193 3.05 8.74 1.08
N GLY A 194 1.86 8.53 1.68
CA GLY A 194 0.67 9.34 1.38
C GLY A 194 0.87 10.82 1.70
N LEU A 195 1.51 11.14 2.83
CA LEU A 195 1.85 12.51 3.21
C LEU A 195 2.89 13.12 2.26
N LEU A 196 3.94 12.38 1.92
CA LEU A 196 5.01 12.86 1.04
C LEU A 196 4.50 13.14 -0.37
N VAL A 197 3.70 12.23 -0.95
CA VAL A 197 3.12 12.44 -2.29
C VAL A 197 2.19 13.64 -2.28
N LEU A 198 1.35 13.80 -1.26
CA LEU A 198 0.48 14.98 -1.14
C LEU A 198 1.28 16.27 -1.02
N TYR A 199 2.31 16.29 -0.17
CA TYR A 199 3.20 17.43 0.00
C TYR A 199 3.91 17.83 -1.30
N VAL A 200 4.48 16.85 -2.01
CA VAL A 200 5.14 17.07 -3.30
C VAL A 200 4.14 17.59 -4.33
N SER A 201 2.94 17.01 -4.40
CA SER A 201 1.88 17.43 -5.33
C SER A 201 1.46 18.88 -5.09
N ILE A 202 1.26 19.28 -3.84
CA ILE A 202 0.93 20.67 -3.47
C ILE A 202 2.04 21.63 -3.91
N ASN A 203 3.30 21.30 -3.64
CA ASN A 203 4.41 22.18 -4.01
C ASN A 203 4.60 22.28 -5.53
N LEU A 204 4.43 21.17 -6.26
CA LEU A 204 4.50 21.17 -7.72
C LEU A 204 3.36 21.97 -8.34
N PHE A 205 2.14 21.83 -7.83
CA PHE A 205 0.97 22.56 -8.35
C PHE A 205 1.10 24.05 -8.02
N LYS A 206 1.69 24.39 -6.86
CA LYS A 206 1.96 25.78 -6.47
C LYS A 206 2.82 26.54 -7.49
N LEU A 207 3.74 25.86 -8.18
CA LEU A 207 4.57 26.49 -9.23
C LEU A 207 3.72 27.01 -10.41
N TYR A 208 2.59 26.38 -10.69
CA TYR A 208 1.68 26.80 -11.76
C TYR A 208 0.63 27.81 -11.25
N TYR A 209 0.02 27.51 -10.11
CA TYR A 209 -1.09 28.31 -9.57
C TYR A 209 -0.65 29.64 -8.94
N GLY A 210 0.56 29.71 -8.37
CA GLY A 210 1.06 30.93 -7.73
C GLY A 210 0.18 31.35 -6.55
N ASP A 211 -0.49 32.50 -6.68
CA ASP A 211 -1.36 33.09 -5.66
C ASP A 211 -2.81 32.58 -5.73
N ASP A 212 -3.18 31.79 -6.74
CA ASP A 212 -4.49 31.15 -6.87
C ASP A 212 -4.56 29.87 -6.03
N TRP A 213 -4.71 30.04 -4.71
CA TRP A 213 -4.73 28.91 -3.77
C TRP A 213 -6.03 28.12 -3.85
N GLU A 214 -7.15 28.76 -4.24
CA GLU A 214 -8.43 28.06 -4.42
C GLU A 214 -8.33 27.05 -5.55
N GLY A 215 -7.89 27.46 -6.75
CA GLY A 215 -7.72 26.55 -7.88
C GLY A 215 -6.71 25.44 -7.61
N LEU A 216 -5.67 25.74 -6.82
CA LEU A 216 -4.70 24.74 -6.38
C LEU A 216 -5.34 23.66 -5.51
N TYR A 217 -6.03 24.05 -4.43
CA TYR A 217 -6.62 23.07 -3.51
C TYR A 217 -7.84 22.38 -4.09
N GLU A 218 -8.62 23.08 -4.93
CA GLU A 218 -9.68 22.48 -5.75
C GLU A 218 -9.11 21.33 -6.60
N SER A 219 -7.99 21.57 -7.29
CA SER A 219 -7.35 20.53 -8.11
C SER A 219 -6.78 19.38 -7.28
N ILE A 220 -6.23 19.67 -6.09
CA ILE A 220 -5.70 18.66 -5.17
C ILE A 220 -6.80 17.75 -4.61
N THR A 221 -8.06 18.18 -4.57
CA THR A 221 -9.18 17.30 -4.15
C THR A 221 -9.26 16.02 -5.00
N GLY A 222 -8.83 16.09 -6.26
CA GLY A 222 -8.71 14.93 -7.15
C GLY A 222 -7.85 13.80 -6.57
N TYR A 223 -6.84 14.11 -5.76
CA TYR A 223 -5.99 13.11 -5.09
C TYR A 223 -6.79 12.20 -4.16
N GLY A 224 -7.68 12.76 -3.35
CA GLY A 224 -8.56 12.00 -2.46
C GLY A 224 -9.58 11.15 -3.22
N LEU A 225 -10.10 11.70 -4.33
CA LEU A 225 -11.01 11.00 -5.24
C LEU A 225 -10.33 9.75 -5.82
N GLY A 226 -9.15 9.92 -6.43
CA GLY A 226 -8.39 8.82 -7.03
C GLY A 226 -8.04 7.73 -6.03
N GLY A 227 -7.56 8.11 -4.85
CA GLY A 227 -7.21 7.17 -3.80
C GLY A 227 -8.40 6.33 -3.33
N SER A 228 -9.55 6.97 -3.11
CA SER A 228 -10.77 6.32 -2.64
C SER A 228 -11.42 5.44 -3.71
N SER A 229 -11.39 5.87 -4.98
CA SER A 229 -11.89 5.07 -6.10
C SER A 229 -11.13 3.75 -6.23
N MET A 230 -9.80 3.75 -6.17
CA MET A 230 -9.02 2.51 -6.23
C MET A 230 -9.21 1.65 -4.98
N ALA A 231 -9.32 2.28 -3.79
CA ALA A 231 -9.55 1.58 -2.54
C ALA A 231 -10.91 0.86 -2.52
N LEU A 232 -11.95 1.43 -3.14
CA LEU A 232 -13.26 0.81 -3.26
C LEU A 232 -13.17 -0.54 -3.98
N PHE A 233 -12.63 -0.54 -5.20
CA PHE A 233 -12.50 -1.79 -5.96
C PHE A 233 -11.51 -2.76 -5.32
N GLY A 234 -10.44 -2.25 -4.70
CA GLY A 234 -9.50 -3.05 -3.92
C GLY A 234 -10.19 -3.85 -2.83
N ARG A 235 -10.99 -3.18 -1.99
CA ARG A 235 -11.74 -3.80 -0.89
C ARG A 235 -12.85 -4.71 -1.36
N VAL A 236 -13.62 -4.32 -2.38
CA VAL A 236 -14.71 -5.16 -2.89
C VAL A 236 -14.16 -6.40 -3.59
N GLY A 237 -13.23 -6.24 -4.53
CA GLY A 237 -12.65 -7.36 -5.27
C GLY A 237 -11.88 -8.31 -4.37
N GLY A 238 -11.05 -7.77 -3.46
CA GLY A 238 -10.33 -8.58 -2.47
C GLY A 238 -11.27 -9.27 -1.49
N GLY A 239 -12.31 -8.56 -1.02
CA GLY A 239 -13.29 -9.11 -0.09
C GLY A 239 -14.08 -10.27 -0.67
N ILE A 240 -14.51 -10.17 -1.93
CA ILE A 240 -15.17 -11.27 -2.65
C ILE A 240 -14.22 -12.46 -2.77
N TYR A 241 -12.98 -12.23 -3.21
CA TYR A 241 -11.98 -13.29 -3.35
C TYR A 241 -11.75 -14.04 -2.04
N THR A 242 -11.48 -13.32 -0.95
CA THR A 242 -11.17 -13.94 0.34
C THR A 242 -12.40 -14.62 0.94
N LYS A 243 -13.59 -14.03 0.83
CA LYS A 243 -14.78 -14.58 1.49
C LYS A 243 -15.36 -15.78 0.76
N ALA A 244 -15.23 -15.84 -0.57
CA ALA A 244 -15.63 -17.03 -1.32
C ALA A 244 -14.78 -18.26 -0.92
N ALA A 245 -13.46 -18.07 -0.76
CA ALA A 245 -12.55 -19.12 -0.31
C ALA A 245 -12.84 -19.53 1.15
N ASP A 246 -12.90 -18.54 2.05
CA ASP A 246 -13.15 -18.72 3.49
C ASP A 246 -14.43 -19.53 3.76
N VAL A 247 -15.57 -19.10 3.18
CA VAL A 247 -16.85 -19.80 3.37
C VAL A 247 -16.85 -21.20 2.76
N GLY A 248 -16.22 -21.38 1.59
CA GLY A 248 -16.12 -22.69 0.94
C GLY A 248 -15.27 -23.68 1.73
N ALA A 249 -14.10 -23.23 2.19
CA ALA A 249 -13.15 -24.02 2.96
C ALA A 249 -13.76 -24.46 4.30
N ASP A 250 -14.38 -23.53 5.03
CA ASP A 250 -14.94 -23.79 6.36
C ASP A 250 -16.15 -24.70 6.33
N LEU A 251 -17.09 -24.49 5.39
CA LEU A 251 -18.30 -25.31 5.31
C LEU A 251 -17.96 -26.76 4.98
N VAL A 252 -17.19 -26.99 3.91
CA VAL A 252 -16.87 -28.36 3.49
C VAL A 252 -15.89 -29.01 4.47
N GLY A 253 -14.87 -28.28 4.92
CA GLY A 253 -13.85 -28.80 5.83
C GLY A 253 -14.42 -29.14 7.21
N LYS A 254 -14.94 -28.12 7.91
CA LYS A 254 -15.33 -28.24 9.32
C LYS A 254 -16.68 -28.92 9.49
N VAL A 255 -17.67 -28.57 8.66
CA VAL A 255 -19.06 -29.04 8.85
C VAL A 255 -19.33 -30.37 8.17
N GLU A 256 -18.90 -30.55 6.92
CA GLU A 256 -19.21 -31.77 6.17
C GLU A 256 -18.19 -32.90 6.38
N LYS A 257 -16.90 -32.56 6.38
CA LYS A 257 -15.80 -33.55 6.41
C LYS A 257 -15.17 -33.73 7.78
N ASN A 258 -15.53 -32.92 8.77
CA ASN A 258 -14.98 -32.95 10.13
C ASN A 258 -13.43 -32.94 10.15
N ILE A 259 -12.82 -32.19 9.23
CA ILE A 259 -11.37 -31.93 9.27
C ILE A 259 -11.11 -30.58 9.96
N PRO A 260 -9.92 -30.39 10.57
CA PRO A 260 -9.53 -29.11 11.15
C PRO A 260 -9.62 -27.94 10.16
N GLU A 261 -9.74 -26.74 10.71
CA GLU A 261 -9.59 -25.48 9.94
C GLU A 261 -8.16 -25.36 9.39
N ASP A 262 -8.03 -24.79 8.20
CA ASP A 262 -6.75 -24.66 7.45
C ASP A 262 -6.04 -26.01 7.17
N ASP A 263 -6.75 -27.13 7.16
CA ASP A 263 -6.17 -28.44 6.88
C ASP A 263 -5.66 -28.54 5.42
N PRO A 264 -4.40 -29.00 5.18
CA PRO A 264 -3.79 -29.02 3.85
C PRO A 264 -4.46 -29.97 2.86
N ARG A 265 -5.39 -30.84 3.30
CA ARG A 265 -6.20 -31.68 2.42
C ARG A 265 -7.37 -30.91 1.79
N ASN A 266 -7.71 -29.74 2.32
CA ASN A 266 -8.73 -28.87 1.75
C ASN A 266 -8.14 -28.12 0.54
N PRO A 267 -8.73 -28.24 -0.66
CA PRO A 267 -8.20 -27.58 -1.85
C PRO A 267 -8.58 -26.10 -1.97
N ALA A 268 -9.47 -25.61 -1.10
CA ALA A 268 -9.99 -24.23 -1.12
C ALA A 268 -9.06 -23.24 -0.39
#